data_AF-A0A4S2F410-F1
#
_entry.id   AF-A0A4S2F410-F1
#
_cell.length_a   1.000
_cell.length_b   1.000
_cell.length_c   1.000
_cell.angle_alpha   90.00
_cell.angle_beta   90.00
_cell.angle_gamma   90.00
#
_symmetry.space_group_name_H-M   'P 1'
#
loop_
_entity.id
_entity.type
_entity.pdbx_description
1 polymer ?
#
loop_
_entity_poly.entity_id
_entity_poly.type
_entity_poly.pdbx_seq_one_letter_code
_entity_poly.pdbx_strand_id
1 'polypeptide(L)'
;MATLKELAERCNVSKMTVIRTIDSLGLRGEHVVKKGERGMLDIDDYAASLIADTLLKRAEPQPTPAEVEVKAQEEQAHAQLEATAAIYRSWIEESKKSYEAQIVALKEQLDVKDAQIAQLTALLESQQATLDKERETSREASEALRDALVRANNAAALVGRLKSASLMQRIFGFKGLLPAPSEG
;
A
#
# COMPACT_ATOMS: atom_id res chain seq x y z
N MET A 1 24.36 -24.75 -72.93
CA MET A 1 23.22 -24.30 -73.74
C MET A 1 22.04 -25.19 -73.44
N ALA A 2 21.15 -24.69 -72.59
CA ALA A 2 19.95 -25.40 -72.19
C ALA A 2 18.89 -25.26 -73.28
N THR A 3 18.18 -26.33 -73.57
CA THR A 3 17.03 -26.25 -74.48
C THR A 3 15.79 -25.75 -73.73
N LEU A 4 14.84 -25.15 -74.46
CA LEU A 4 13.54 -24.75 -73.91
C LEU A 4 12.85 -25.87 -73.12
N LYS A 5 13.02 -27.13 -73.55
CA LYS A 5 12.43 -28.31 -72.89
C LYS A 5 13.08 -28.58 -71.53
N GLU A 6 14.41 -28.52 -71.46
CA GLU A 6 15.16 -28.70 -70.22
C GLU A 6 14.86 -27.59 -69.21
N LEU A 7 14.68 -26.35 -69.67
CA LEU A 7 14.33 -25.24 -68.79
C LEU A 7 12.90 -25.37 -68.22
N ALA A 8 11.96 -25.80 -69.06
CA ALA A 8 10.58 -26.07 -68.66
C ALA A 8 10.48 -27.21 -67.63
N GLU A 9 11.26 -28.28 -67.83
CA GLU A 9 11.34 -29.41 -66.90
C GLU A 9 11.99 -29.01 -65.57
N ARG A 10 13.09 -28.24 -65.59
CA ARG A 10 13.77 -27.78 -64.37
C ARG A 10 12.93 -26.86 -63.51
N CYS A 11 12.18 -25.95 -64.13
CA CYS A 11 11.32 -25.01 -63.41
C CYS A 11 9.92 -25.60 -63.11
N ASN A 12 9.63 -26.82 -63.56
CA ASN A 12 8.30 -27.46 -63.47
C ASN A 12 7.16 -26.60 -64.03
N VAL A 13 7.39 -25.93 -65.17
CA VAL A 13 6.42 -25.04 -65.81
C VAL A 13 6.22 -25.40 -67.28
N SER A 14 5.05 -25.09 -67.83
CA SER A 14 4.78 -25.31 -69.25
C SER A 14 5.78 -24.54 -70.14
N LYS A 15 6.13 -25.14 -71.29
CA LYS A 15 6.98 -24.50 -72.31
C LYS A 15 6.44 -23.13 -72.76
N MET A 16 5.13 -22.97 -72.79
CA MET A 16 4.47 -21.71 -73.15
C MET A 16 4.71 -20.61 -72.11
N THR A 17 4.77 -20.96 -70.82
CA THR A 17 5.07 -20.00 -69.76
C THR A 17 6.51 -19.52 -69.86
N VAL A 18 7.45 -20.42 -70.15
CA VAL A 18 8.86 -20.09 -70.41
C VAL A 18 9.01 -19.16 -71.62
N ILE A 19 8.28 -19.42 -72.72
CA ILE A 19 8.28 -18.54 -73.90
C ILE A 19 7.72 -17.15 -73.55
N ARG A 20 6.61 -17.07 -72.81
CA ARG A 20 6.06 -15.78 -72.37
C ARG A 20 7.03 -15.01 -71.47
N THR A 21 7.75 -15.69 -70.59
CA THR A 21 8.76 -15.03 -69.76
C THR A 21 9.94 -14.53 -70.59
N ILE A 22 10.42 -15.33 -71.56
CA ILE A 22 11.46 -14.90 -72.52
C ILE A 22 11.03 -13.63 -73.26
N ASP A 23 9.78 -13.60 -73.73
CA ASP A 23 9.20 -12.47 -74.45
C ASP A 23 9.06 -11.24 -73.55
N SER A 24 8.61 -11.43 -72.30
CA SER A 24 8.47 -10.33 -71.33
C SER A 24 9.81 -9.74 -70.88
N LEU A 25 10.87 -10.54 -70.92
CA LEU A 25 12.22 -10.13 -70.54
C LEU A 25 13.02 -9.60 -71.73
N GLY A 26 12.44 -9.61 -72.94
CA GLY A 26 13.10 -9.11 -74.15
C GLY A 26 14.34 -9.93 -74.56
N LEU A 27 14.49 -11.17 -74.09
CA LEU A 27 15.71 -11.97 -74.26
C LEU A 27 15.85 -12.61 -75.65
N ARG A 28 14.91 -12.33 -76.57
CA ARG A 28 14.95 -12.85 -77.94
C ARG A 28 16.02 -12.15 -78.77
N GLY A 29 16.83 -12.94 -79.48
CA GLY A 29 17.83 -12.43 -80.42
C GLY A 29 19.24 -12.39 -79.83
N GLU A 30 19.42 -11.85 -78.62
CA GLU A 30 20.74 -11.76 -77.98
C GLU A 30 21.11 -13.01 -77.15
N HIS A 31 20.18 -13.57 -76.39
CA HIS A 31 20.45 -14.70 -75.47
C HIS A 31 19.60 -15.95 -75.74
N VAL A 32 18.65 -15.84 -76.67
CA VAL A 32 17.83 -16.96 -77.15
C VAL A 32 17.85 -16.96 -78.67
N VAL A 33 18.52 -17.96 -79.24
CA VAL A 33 18.73 -18.10 -80.70
C VAL A 33 17.92 -19.28 -81.23
N LYS A 34 17.27 -19.09 -82.39
CA LYS A 34 16.58 -20.18 -83.10
C LYS A 34 17.60 -21.07 -83.81
N LYS A 35 17.58 -22.38 -83.52
CA LYS A 35 18.43 -23.36 -84.20
C LYS A 35 17.58 -24.40 -84.92
N GLY A 36 17.72 -24.46 -86.24
CA GLY A 36 17.12 -25.48 -87.11
C GLY A 36 15.65 -25.28 -87.49
N GLU A 37 15.19 -26.10 -88.46
CA GLU A 37 13.90 -26.00 -89.16
C GLU A 37 12.65 -26.33 -88.30
N ARG A 38 12.81 -26.66 -87.02
CA ARG A 38 11.70 -27.08 -86.13
C ARG A 38 11.53 -26.24 -84.87
N GLY A 39 11.94 -24.96 -84.90
CA GLY A 39 11.62 -24.01 -83.82
C GLY A 39 12.29 -24.33 -82.48
N MET A 40 13.44 -25.01 -82.50
CA MET A 40 14.26 -25.25 -81.31
C MET A 40 14.94 -23.94 -80.91
N LEU A 41 14.80 -23.55 -79.64
CA LEU A 41 15.41 -22.36 -79.07
C LEU A 41 16.54 -22.79 -78.17
N ASP A 42 17.76 -22.37 -78.49
CA ASP A 42 18.93 -22.51 -77.63
C ASP A 42 18.96 -21.28 -76.70
N ILE A 43 18.97 -21.53 -75.40
CA ILE A 43 18.99 -20.50 -74.36
C ILE A 43 20.38 -20.53 -73.72
N ASP A 44 21.01 -19.36 -73.66
CA ASP A 44 22.29 -19.19 -72.96
C ASP A 44 22.13 -19.32 -71.44
N ASP A 45 23.20 -19.72 -70.76
CA ASP A 45 23.15 -20.01 -69.32
C ASP A 45 22.73 -18.80 -68.48
N TYR A 46 23.02 -17.57 -68.94
CA TYR A 46 22.56 -16.32 -68.33
C TYR A 46 21.04 -16.14 -68.42
N ALA A 47 20.46 -16.32 -69.61
CA ALA A 47 19.01 -16.23 -69.81
C ALA A 47 18.30 -17.35 -69.04
N ALA A 48 18.89 -18.54 -68.97
CA ALA A 48 18.35 -19.65 -68.20
C ALA A 48 18.21 -19.32 -66.70
N SER A 49 19.24 -18.73 -66.09
CA SER A 49 19.21 -18.29 -64.68
C SER A 49 18.18 -17.18 -64.44
N LEU A 50 18.12 -16.19 -65.33
CA LEU A 50 17.22 -15.05 -65.17
C LEU A 50 15.72 -15.46 -65.31
N ILE A 51 15.43 -16.39 -66.21
CA ILE A 51 14.09 -16.98 -66.33
C ILE A 51 13.77 -17.84 -65.10
N ALA A 52 14.72 -18.62 -64.58
CA ALA A 52 14.50 -19.42 -63.38
C ALA A 52 14.20 -18.53 -62.15
N ASP A 53 14.98 -17.47 -61.92
CA ASP A 53 14.80 -16.56 -60.80
C ASP A 53 13.45 -15.83 -60.84
N THR A 54 13.01 -15.42 -62.03
CA THR A 54 11.72 -14.72 -62.20
C THR A 54 10.53 -15.65 -62.02
N LEU A 55 10.65 -16.91 -62.43
CA LEU A 55 9.63 -17.93 -62.21
C LEU A 55 9.56 -18.35 -60.74
N LEU A 56 10.70 -18.48 -60.05
CA LEU A 56 10.76 -18.82 -58.63
C LEU A 56 10.27 -17.67 -57.73
N LYS A 57 10.63 -16.41 -58.02
CA LYS A 57 10.11 -15.24 -57.28
C LYS A 57 8.61 -15.03 -57.44
N ARG A 58 8.01 -15.47 -58.55
CA ARG A 58 6.54 -15.49 -58.72
C ARG A 58 5.87 -16.66 -57.98
N ALA A 59 6.62 -17.67 -57.57
CA ALA A 59 6.12 -18.81 -56.81
C ALA A 59 6.10 -18.56 -55.30
N GLU A 60 6.79 -17.53 -54.81
CA GLU A 60 6.61 -17.06 -53.44
C GLU A 60 5.25 -16.35 -53.34
N PRO A 61 4.31 -16.84 -52.50
CA PRO A 61 3.02 -16.19 -52.34
C PRO A 61 3.27 -14.82 -51.73
N GLN A 62 3.01 -13.75 -52.48
CA GLN A 62 2.92 -12.43 -51.88
C GLN A 62 1.82 -12.44 -50.81
N PRO A 63 2.08 -11.92 -49.59
CA PRO A 63 1.04 -11.82 -48.59
C PRO A 63 -0.11 -11.02 -49.18
N THR A 64 -1.31 -11.58 -49.08
CA THR A 64 -2.50 -10.91 -49.63
C THR A 64 -2.75 -9.60 -48.86
N PRO A 65 -3.34 -8.56 -49.49
CA PRO A 65 -3.65 -7.30 -48.79
C PRO A 65 -4.41 -7.51 -47.47
N ALA A 66 -5.25 -8.54 -47.41
CA ALA A 66 -5.99 -8.94 -46.22
C ALA A 66 -5.09 -9.40 -45.05
N GLU A 67 -3.96 -10.07 -45.30
CA GLU A 67 -3.04 -10.50 -44.23
C GLU A 67 -2.21 -9.33 -43.67
N VAL A 68 -1.98 -8.30 -44.48
CA VAL A 68 -1.30 -7.07 -44.04
C VAL A 68 -2.25 -6.20 -43.22
N GLU A 69 -3.53 -6.12 -43.61
CA GLU A 69 -4.58 -5.42 -42.86
C GLU A 69 -4.86 -6.07 -41.50
N VAL A 70 -4.90 -7.40 -41.42
CA VAL A 70 -5.10 -8.13 -40.15
C VAL A 70 -3.95 -7.90 -39.19
N LYS A 71 -2.69 -7.96 -39.65
CA LYS A 71 -1.52 -7.66 -38.79
C LYS A 71 -1.50 -6.21 -38.32
N ALA A 72 -1.85 -5.26 -39.19
CA ALA A 72 -1.95 -3.86 -38.82
C ALA A 72 -3.07 -3.59 -37.80
N GLN A 73 -4.20 -4.30 -37.89
CA GLN A 73 -5.29 -4.23 -36.92
C GLN A 73 -4.89 -4.85 -35.57
N GLU A 74 -4.16 -5.97 -35.57
CA GLU A 74 -3.64 -6.60 -34.35
C GLU A 74 -2.61 -5.72 -33.63
N GLU A 75 -1.70 -5.08 -34.37
CA GLU A 75 -0.74 -4.12 -33.81
C GLU A 75 -1.43 -2.88 -33.22
N GLN A 76 -2.47 -2.37 -33.89
CA GLN A 76 -3.28 -1.26 -33.38
C GLN A 76 -4.07 -1.66 -32.12
N ALA A 77 -4.65 -2.87 -32.08
CA ALA A 77 -5.33 -3.38 -30.90
C ALA A 77 -4.36 -3.58 -29.72
N HIS A 78 -3.16 -4.10 -29.97
CA HIS A 78 -2.10 -4.21 -28.97
C HIS A 78 -1.68 -2.83 -28.44
N ALA A 79 -1.48 -1.85 -29.31
CA ALA A 79 -1.13 -0.49 -28.90
C ALA A 79 -2.24 0.17 -28.04
N GLN A 80 -3.52 -0.07 -28.35
CA GLN A 80 -4.65 0.39 -27.54
C GLN A 80 -4.70 -0.31 -26.17
N LEU A 81 -4.44 -1.61 -26.12
CA LEU A 81 -4.36 -2.37 -24.86
C LEU A 81 -3.19 -1.91 -23.98
N GLU A 82 -2.03 -1.60 -24.58
CA GLU A 82 -0.90 -1.06 -23.83
C GLU A 82 -1.18 0.35 -23.29
N ALA A 83 -1.81 1.20 -24.09
CA ALA A 83 -2.20 2.55 -23.66
C ALA A 83 -3.20 2.50 -22.49
N THR A 84 -4.22 1.63 -22.57
CA THR A 84 -5.18 1.43 -21.47
C THR A 84 -4.52 0.82 -20.24
N ALA A 85 -3.63 -0.17 -20.41
CA ALA A 85 -2.87 -0.74 -19.31
C ALA A 85 -1.96 0.29 -18.62
N ALA A 86 -1.35 1.21 -19.37
CA ALA A 86 -0.54 2.30 -18.82
C ALA A 86 -1.38 3.25 -17.96
N ILE A 87 -2.60 3.58 -18.38
CA ILE A 87 -3.54 4.40 -17.60
C ILE A 87 -3.95 3.69 -16.31
N TYR A 88 -4.27 2.40 -16.37
CA TYR A 88 -4.62 1.65 -15.15
C TYR A 88 -3.45 1.54 -14.19
N ARG A 89 -2.22 1.31 -14.69
CA ARG A 89 -1.02 1.26 -13.85
C ARG A 89 -0.79 2.60 -13.15
N SER A 90 -0.88 3.73 -13.86
CA SER A 90 -0.69 5.05 -13.25
C SER A 90 -1.77 5.35 -12.21
N TRP A 91 -3.03 4.98 -12.47
CA TRP A 91 -4.11 5.10 -11.49
C TRP A 91 -3.91 4.22 -10.25
N ILE A 92 -3.43 2.98 -10.42
CA ILE A 92 -3.07 2.08 -9.31
C ILE A 92 -1.92 2.65 -8.49
N GLU A 93 -0.89 3.18 -9.14
CA GLU A 93 0.26 3.78 -8.45
C GLU A 93 -0.14 5.04 -7.69
N GLU A 94 -0.96 5.90 -8.29
CA GLU A 94 -1.44 7.13 -7.65
C GLU A 94 -2.36 6.82 -6.46
N SER A 95 -3.29 5.88 -6.63
CA SER A 95 -4.16 5.44 -5.54
C SER A 95 -3.35 4.84 -4.40
N LYS A 96 -2.36 3.98 -4.70
CA LYS A 96 -1.45 3.40 -3.70
C LYS A 96 -0.71 4.50 -2.93
N LYS A 97 -0.12 5.48 -3.61
CA LYS A 97 0.54 6.63 -2.96
C LYS A 97 -0.42 7.41 -2.07
N SER A 98 -1.65 7.64 -2.54
CA SER A 98 -2.67 8.34 -1.76
C SER A 98 -3.03 7.58 -0.47
N TYR A 99 -3.16 6.26 -0.53
CA TYR A 99 -3.44 5.43 0.64
C TYR A 99 -2.25 5.37 1.59
N GLU A 100 -1.02 5.26 1.07
CA GLU A 100 0.19 5.32 1.89
C GLU A 100 0.30 6.65 2.64
N ALA A 101 0.03 7.77 1.97
CA ALA A 101 0.00 9.09 2.60
C ALA A 101 -1.10 9.19 3.69
N GLN A 102 -2.29 8.65 3.43
CA GLN A 102 -3.37 8.60 4.44
C GLN A 102 -2.98 7.74 5.64
N ILE A 103 -2.34 6.59 5.43
CA ILE A 103 -1.88 5.72 6.51
C ILE A 103 -0.84 6.43 7.38
N VAL A 104 0.12 7.14 6.77
CA VAL A 104 1.11 7.92 7.52
C VAL A 104 0.44 9.02 8.34
N ALA A 105 -0.47 9.79 7.73
CA ALA A 105 -1.19 10.85 8.44
C ALA A 105 -2.03 10.30 9.61
N LEU A 106 -2.69 9.15 9.44
CA LEU A 106 -3.43 8.50 10.51
C LEU A 106 -2.53 8.00 11.64
N LYS A 107 -1.33 7.49 11.31
CA LYS A 107 -0.34 7.09 12.32
C LYS A 107 0.14 8.28 13.14
N GLU A 108 0.49 9.39 12.48
CA GLU A 108 0.89 10.63 13.17
C GLU A 108 -0.23 11.14 14.10
N GLN A 109 -1.49 11.08 13.65
CA GLN A 109 -2.63 11.43 14.50
C GLN A 109 -2.77 10.50 15.71
N LEU A 110 -2.51 9.20 15.53
CA LEU A 110 -2.55 8.22 16.60
C LEU A 110 -1.46 8.53 17.64
N ASP A 111 -0.22 8.78 17.20
CA ASP A 111 0.89 9.15 18.08
C ASP A 111 0.60 10.43 18.88
N VAL A 112 0.01 11.44 18.24
CA VAL A 112 -0.43 12.68 18.91
C VAL A 112 -1.51 12.39 19.94
N LYS A 113 -2.46 11.51 19.63
CA LYS A 113 -3.55 11.15 20.56
C LYS A 113 -3.04 10.33 21.73
N ASP A 114 -2.11 9.42 21.51
CA ASP A 114 -1.46 8.64 22.57
C ASP A 114 -0.65 9.55 23.50
N ALA A 115 0.06 10.54 22.96
CA ALA A 115 0.73 11.55 23.76
C ALA A 115 -0.25 12.40 24.59
N GLN A 116 -1.40 12.77 24.02
CA GLN A 116 -2.47 13.48 24.75
C GLN A 116 -3.06 12.61 25.88
N ILE A 117 -3.29 11.32 25.62
CA ILE A 117 -3.77 10.38 26.63
C ILE A 117 -2.74 10.26 27.77
N ALA A 118 -1.45 10.10 27.45
CA ALA A 118 -0.40 10.02 28.45
C ALA A 118 -0.35 11.28 29.35
N GLN A 119 -0.48 12.47 28.74
CA GLN A 119 -0.53 13.73 29.48
C GLN A 119 -1.76 13.83 30.40
N LEU A 120 -2.94 13.46 29.90
CA LEU A 120 -4.19 13.50 30.68
C LEU A 120 -4.16 12.47 31.82
N THR A 121 -3.62 11.28 31.59
CA THR A 121 -3.44 10.26 32.63
C THR A 121 -2.51 10.76 33.72
N ALA A 122 -1.36 11.33 33.37
CA ALA A 122 -0.44 11.91 34.35
C ALA A 122 -1.07 13.07 35.14
N LEU A 123 -1.85 13.92 34.47
CA LEU A 123 -2.60 14.99 35.14
C LEU A 123 -3.61 14.41 36.14
N LEU A 124 -4.40 13.41 35.72
CA LEU A 124 -5.37 12.75 36.59
C LEU A 124 -4.72 12.09 37.80
N GLU A 125 -3.60 11.39 37.62
CA GLU A 125 -2.82 10.80 38.71
C GLU A 125 -2.32 11.87 39.68
N SER A 126 -1.81 13.00 39.17
CA SER A 126 -1.37 14.11 40.02
C SER A 126 -2.52 14.72 40.83
N GLN A 127 -3.70 14.87 40.21
CA GLN A 127 -4.90 15.39 40.86
C GLN A 127 -5.43 14.42 41.92
N GLN A 128 -5.44 13.12 41.62
CA GLN A 128 -5.81 12.09 42.59
C GLN A 128 -4.87 12.11 43.80
N ALA A 129 -3.56 12.19 43.58
CA ALA A 129 -2.58 12.30 44.66
C ALA A 129 -2.78 13.56 45.51
N THR A 130 -3.17 14.69 44.92
CA THR A 130 -3.51 15.89 45.69
C THR A 130 -4.80 15.71 46.51
N LEU A 131 -5.84 15.12 45.93
CA LEU A 131 -7.10 14.86 46.63
C LEU A 131 -6.92 13.89 47.78
N ASP A 132 -6.07 12.87 47.64
CA ASP A 132 -5.81 11.92 48.71
C ASP A 132 -5.06 12.59 49.88
N LYS A 133 -4.10 13.48 49.59
CA LYS A 133 -3.45 14.31 50.63
C LYS A 133 -4.45 15.23 51.33
N GLU A 134 -5.34 15.88 50.59
CA GLU A 134 -6.40 16.73 51.16
C GLU A 134 -7.36 15.90 52.02
N ARG A 135 -7.68 14.67 51.62
CA ARG A 135 -8.52 13.75 52.40
C ARG A 135 -7.82 13.29 53.67
N GLU A 136 -6.54 12.96 53.61
CA GLU A 136 -5.75 12.57 54.79
C GLU A 136 -5.66 13.72 55.79
N THR A 137 -5.28 14.92 55.33
CA THR A 137 -5.22 16.11 56.19
C THR A 137 -6.59 16.47 56.78
N SER A 138 -7.68 16.31 56.01
CA SER A 138 -9.05 16.49 56.51
C SER A 138 -9.44 15.45 57.57
N ARG A 139 -9.02 14.19 57.41
CA ARG A 139 -9.22 13.13 58.41
C ARG A 139 -8.45 13.43 59.70
N GLU A 140 -7.17 13.78 59.60
CA GLU A 140 -6.33 14.15 60.75
C GLU A 140 -6.91 15.35 61.51
N ALA A 141 -7.34 16.39 60.79
CA ALA A 141 -8.00 17.55 61.39
C ALA A 141 -9.31 17.16 62.11
N SER A 142 -10.10 16.27 61.50
CA SER A 142 -11.34 15.76 62.11
C SER A 142 -11.09 14.94 63.37
N GLU A 143 -10.05 14.11 63.39
CA GLU A 143 -9.62 13.34 64.55
C GLU A 143 -9.11 14.25 65.68
N ALA A 144 -8.27 15.23 65.35
CA ALA A 144 -7.78 16.21 66.31
C ALA A 144 -8.93 17.01 66.96
N LEU A 145 -9.96 17.38 66.19
CA LEU A 145 -11.16 18.03 66.70
C LEU A 145 -11.97 17.11 67.63
N ARG A 146 -12.14 15.83 67.27
CA ARG A 146 -12.80 14.84 68.13
C ARG A 146 -12.07 14.69 69.47
N ASP A 147 -10.75 14.55 69.45
CA ASP A 147 -9.94 14.44 70.67
C ASP A 147 -10.01 15.70 71.53
N ALA A 148 -9.99 16.89 70.91
CA ALA A 148 -10.16 18.15 71.62
C ALA A 148 -11.53 18.24 72.31
N LEU A 149 -12.61 17.81 71.64
CA LEU A 149 -13.95 17.76 72.22
C LEU A 149 -14.05 16.77 73.37
N VAL A 150 -13.45 15.59 73.25
CA VAL A 150 -13.40 14.59 74.34
C VAL A 150 -12.65 15.17 75.55
N ARG A 151 -11.49 15.79 75.35
CA ARG A 151 -10.74 16.46 76.43
C ARG A 151 -11.54 17.57 77.09
N ALA A 152 -12.19 18.42 76.30
CA ALA A 152 -13.01 19.53 76.81
C ALA A 152 -14.21 19.03 77.63
N ASN A 153 -14.90 17.97 77.15
CA ASN A 153 -16.02 17.37 77.87
C ASN A 153 -15.57 16.77 79.21
N ASN A 154 -14.46 16.02 79.21
CA ASN A 154 -13.87 15.48 80.44
C ASN A 154 -13.49 16.59 81.43
N ALA A 155 -12.89 17.69 80.95
CA ALA A 155 -12.54 18.84 81.78
C ALA A 155 -13.80 19.52 82.37
N ALA A 156 -14.85 19.71 81.56
CA ALA A 156 -16.12 20.27 82.03
C ALA A 156 -16.77 19.38 83.10
N ALA A 157 -16.74 18.05 82.92
CA ALA A 157 -17.23 17.10 83.91
C ALA A 157 -16.46 17.18 85.24
N LEU A 158 -15.13 17.32 85.19
CA LEU A 158 -14.30 17.52 86.39
C LEU A 158 -14.62 18.83 87.11
N VAL A 159 -14.76 19.95 86.38
CA VAL A 159 -15.16 21.24 86.95
C VAL A 159 -16.54 21.15 87.61
N GLY A 160 -17.48 20.44 86.99
CA GLY A 160 -18.79 20.16 87.57
C GLY A 160 -18.70 19.40 88.89
N ARG A 161 -17.87 18.35 88.96
CA ARG A 161 -17.61 17.58 90.19
C ARG A 161 -16.93 18.41 91.27
N LEU A 162 -15.96 19.25 90.92
CA LEU A 162 -15.30 20.14 91.88
C LEU A 162 -16.28 21.18 92.44
N LYS A 163 -17.11 21.78 91.58
CA LYS A 163 -18.17 22.72 92.01
C LYS A 163 -19.17 22.04 92.94
N SER A 164 -19.66 20.85 92.61
CA SER A 164 -20.58 20.12 93.48
C SER A 164 -19.93 19.69 94.79
N ALA A 165 -18.68 19.22 94.78
CA ALA A 165 -17.92 18.90 95.98
C ALA A 165 -17.72 20.13 96.88
N SER A 166 -17.37 21.28 96.30
CA SER A 166 -17.24 22.54 97.04
C SER A 166 -18.56 23.02 97.64
N LEU A 167 -19.67 22.83 96.91
CA LEU A 167 -21.00 23.16 97.37
C LEU A 167 -21.43 22.23 98.51
N MET A 168 -21.17 20.92 98.40
CA MET A 168 -21.38 19.97 99.50
C MET A 168 -20.52 20.31 100.73
N GLN A 169 -19.27 20.71 100.54
CA GLN A 169 -18.39 21.15 101.64
C GLN A 169 -18.93 22.41 102.34
N ARG A 170 -19.54 23.34 101.59
CA ARG A 170 -20.19 24.54 102.14
C ARG A 170 -21.51 24.24 102.85
N ILE A 171 -22.32 23.33 102.32
CA ILE A 171 -23.65 22.99 102.88
C ILE A 171 -23.52 22.10 104.12
N PHE A 172 -22.65 21.08 104.06
CA PHE A 172 -22.56 20.05 105.10
C PHE A 172 -21.38 20.22 106.06
N GLY A 173 -20.46 21.14 105.78
CA GLY A 173 -19.33 21.44 106.64
C GLY A 173 -18.31 20.30 106.71
N PHE A 174 -17.04 20.66 106.73
CA PHE A 174 -15.92 19.74 106.83
C PHE A 174 -16.02 18.89 108.13
N LYS A 175 -16.33 17.60 108.01
CA LYS A 175 -16.10 16.58 109.05
C LYS A 175 -15.04 15.59 108.54
N GLY A 176 -13.79 16.05 108.49
CA GLY A 176 -12.62 15.23 108.17
C GLY A 176 -11.56 15.43 109.25
N LEU A 177 -11.31 14.35 110.00
CA LEU A 177 -10.43 14.19 111.14
C LEU A 177 -9.07 14.92 111.04
N LEU A 178 -8.76 15.74 112.05
CA LEU A 178 -7.40 15.88 112.57
C LEU A 178 -7.18 14.76 113.60
N PRO A 179 -6.04 14.05 113.61
CA PRO A 179 -5.71 13.14 114.70
C PRO A 179 -5.50 13.95 115.98
N ALA A 180 -6.11 13.50 117.08
CA ALA A 180 -5.99 14.13 118.39
C ALA A 180 -4.53 14.15 118.88
N PRO A 181 -4.05 15.24 119.49
CA PRO A 181 -2.87 15.16 120.35
C PRO A 181 -3.27 14.42 121.63
N SER A 182 -2.65 13.27 121.87
CA SER A 182 -2.72 12.58 123.16
C SER A 182 -1.83 13.31 124.17
N GLU A 183 -2.44 14.08 125.07
CA GLU A 183 -1.85 14.43 126.36
C GLU A 183 -2.37 13.44 127.41
N GLY A 184 -1.45 12.86 128.21
CA GLY A 184 -1.76 12.01 129.38
C GLY A 184 -1.23 10.59 129.25
#